data_AF-A0A1Q3F6G8-F1
#
_entry.id   AF-A0A1Q3F6G8-F1
#
_cell.length_a   1.000
_cell.length_b   1.000
_cell.length_c   1.000
_cell.angle_alpha   90.00
_cell.angle_beta   90.00
_cell.angle_gamma   90.00
#
_symmetry.space_group_name_H-M   'P 1'
#
loop_
_entity.id
_entity.type
_entity.pdbx_description
1 polymer ?
#
loop_
_entity_poly.entity_id
_entity_poly.type
_entity_poly.pdbx_seq_one_letter_code
_entity_poly.pdbx_strand_id
1 'polypeptide(L)'
;MNQFVAWLNGKLREFNTDEGIFGSYITGILEGDETSDEKTEALEGILAEIIESDCSAFITEILDRWKQCHQEESAAESAGPKLKLDVDEQLAKLLENQKLATKVEREYTEEERRIKQQILSQYSQLSEDEAEDDDDDEGSGAAGGGGGGGPSSDGLLQRNTNFADVQALVREKREQARLESAQKKEKDKQDREKQKQLREEKKEKRKTVKGERRR
;
A
#
# COMPACT_ATOMS: atom_id res chain seq x y z
N MET A 1 -4.98 26.33 -23.21
CA MET A 1 -4.74 25.25 -24.20
C MET A 1 -5.35 25.50 -25.60
N ASN A 2 -6.67 25.67 -25.75
CA ASN A 2 -7.33 25.73 -27.07
C ASN A 2 -6.90 26.90 -27.98
N GLN A 3 -6.51 28.04 -27.40
CA GLN A 3 -6.06 29.19 -28.17
C GLN A 3 -4.67 28.98 -28.80
N PHE A 4 -3.76 28.31 -28.07
CA PHE A 4 -2.44 27.97 -28.58
C PHE A 4 -2.54 26.98 -29.75
N VAL A 5 -3.31 25.91 -29.58
CA VAL A 5 -3.49 24.87 -30.62
C VAL A 5 -4.11 25.47 -31.89
N ALA A 6 -5.10 26.36 -31.76
CA ALA A 6 -5.70 27.05 -32.91
C ALA A 6 -4.68 27.94 -33.66
N TRP A 7 -3.81 28.65 -32.91
CA TRP A 7 -2.75 29.47 -33.49
C TRP A 7 -1.68 28.60 -34.18
N LEU A 8 -1.21 27.54 -33.52
CA LEU A 8 -0.21 26.62 -34.05
C LEU A 8 -0.70 25.97 -35.35
N ASN A 9 -1.95 25.51 -35.38
CA ASN A 9 -2.55 24.92 -36.57
C ASN A 9 -2.67 25.94 -37.72
N GLY A 10 -2.97 27.22 -37.41
CA GLY A 10 -2.98 28.29 -38.39
C GLY A 10 -1.58 28.52 -38.99
N LYS A 11 -0.54 28.55 -38.14
CA LYS A 11 0.85 28.71 -38.56
C LYS A 11 1.35 27.52 -39.40
N LEU A 12 1.08 26.29 -38.98
CA LEU A 12 1.46 25.09 -39.74
C LEU A 12 0.80 25.06 -41.12
N ARG A 13 -0.45 25.53 -41.23
CA ARG A 13 -1.14 25.65 -42.51
C ARG A 13 -0.52 26.71 -43.44
N GLU A 14 0.01 27.81 -42.90
CA GLU A 14 0.78 28.81 -43.68
C GLU A 14 2.05 28.19 -44.30
N PHE A 15 2.68 27.25 -43.58
CA PHE A 15 3.84 26.50 -44.06
C PHE A 15 3.49 25.28 -44.93
N ASN A 16 2.20 25.09 -45.25
CA ASN A 16 1.69 23.98 -46.06
C ASN A 16 1.95 22.58 -45.44
N THR A 17 1.88 22.52 -44.12
CA THR A 17 2.15 21.33 -43.28
C THR A 17 0.86 20.76 -42.69
N ASP A 18 0.80 19.45 -42.45
CA ASP A 18 -0.36 18.79 -41.82
C ASP A 18 -0.50 19.18 -40.33
N GLU A 19 -1.49 20.01 -40.02
CA GLU A 19 -1.73 20.47 -38.66
C GLU A 19 -2.09 19.34 -37.67
N GLY A 20 -2.70 18.25 -38.13
CA GLY A 20 -3.17 17.16 -37.27
C GLY A 20 -2.02 16.34 -36.70
N ILE A 21 -1.00 16.10 -37.52
CA ILE A 21 0.18 15.32 -37.14
C ILE A 21 1.16 16.21 -36.37
N PHE A 22 1.56 17.33 -36.96
CA PHE A 22 2.60 18.17 -36.36
C PHE A 22 2.09 18.98 -35.17
N GLY A 23 0.83 19.43 -35.20
CA GLY A 23 0.24 20.15 -34.08
C GLY A 23 0.13 19.29 -32.81
N SER A 24 -0.27 18.02 -32.96
CA SER A 24 -0.35 17.09 -31.82
C SER A 24 1.04 16.71 -31.30
N TYR A 25 1.99 16.46 -32.19
CA TYR A 25 3.35 16.11 -31.81
C TYR A 25 4.10 17.26 -31.12
N ILE A 26 4.04 18.48 -31.69
CA ILE A 26 4.62 19.70 -31.09
C ILE A 26 4.01 19.97 -29.71
N THR A 27 2.69 19.83 -29.58
CA THR A 27 2.02 20.01 -28.29
C THR A 27 2.50 18.98 -27.28
N GLY A 28 2.67 17.71 -27.69
CA GLY A 28 3.21 16.66 -26.83
C GLY A 28 4.63 16.94 -26.33
N ILE A 29 5.51 17.46 -27.18
CA ILE A 29 6.86 17.90 -26.78
C ILE A 29 6.77 19.03 -25.74
N LEU A 30 5.88 20.01 -25.97
CA LEU A 30 5.75 21.15 -25.07
C LEU A 30 5.14 20.79 -23.71
N GLU A 31 4.25 19.79 -23.67
CA GLU A 31 3.67 19.21 -22.44
C GLU A 31 4.63 18.30 -21.66
N GLY A 32 5.67 17.76 -22.32
CA GLY A 32 6.68 16.92 -21.69
C GLY A 32 7.41 17.59 -20.53
N ASP A 33 8.02 16.79 -19.65
CA ASP A 33 8.80 17.22 -18.49
C ASP A 33 10.28 17.55 -18.83
N GLU A 34 10.60 17.54 -20.12
CA GLU A 34 11.89 17.91 -20.69
C GLU A 34 12.27 19.37 -20.40
N THR A 35 13.57 19.63 -20.37
CA THR A 35 14.13 20.96 -20.20
C THR A 35 13.85 21.85 -21.41
N SER A 36 13.95 23.18 -21.24
CA SER A 36 13.71 24.13 -22.34
C SER A 36 14.66 23.91 -23.53
N ASP A 37 15.88 23.45 -23.26
CA ASP A 37 16.90 23.20 -24.28
C ASP A 37 16.56 21.92 -25.06
N GLU A 38 16.17 20.83 -24.38
CA GLU A 38 15.71 19.58 -25.00
C GLU A 38 14.47 19.79 -25.87
N LYS A 39 13.50 20.59 -25.40
CA LYS A 39 12.32 20.97 -26.19
C LYS A 39 12.69 21.74 -27.45
N THR A 40 13.71 22.61 -27.36
CA THR A 40 14.18 23.39 -28.51
C THR A 40 14.84 22.47 -29.54
N GLU A 41 15.69 21.55 -29.10
CA GLU A 41 16.36 20.56 -29.97
C GLU A 41 15.34 19.62 -30.64
N ALA A 42 14.35 19.12 -29.89
CA ALA A 42 13.29 18.27 -30.42
C ALA A 42 12.43 18.98 -31.47
N LEU A 43 12.09 20.25 -31.23
CA LEU A 43 11.36 21.08 -32.19
C LEU A 43 12.21 21.42 -33.41
N GLU A 44 13.50 21.69 -33.23
CA GLU A 44 14.43 21.93 -34.33
C GLU A 44 14.58 20.71 -35.24
N GLY A 45 14.70 19.51 -34.67
CA GLY A 45 14.81 18.26 -35.43
C GLY A 45 13.64 18.03 -36.38
N ILE A 46 12.40 18.27 -35.93
CA ILE A 46 11.21 18.09 -36.78
C ILE A 46 10.97 19.29 -37.71
N LEU A 47 11.15 20.52 -37.22
CA LEU A 47 10.81 21.71 -38.01
C LEU A 47 11.87 22.01 -39.07
N ALA A 48 13.13 21.62 -38.87
CA ALA A 48 14.18 21.74 -39.88
C ALA A 48 13.95 20.81 -41.09
N GLU A 49 13.24 19.69 -40.91
CA GLU A 49 12.88 18.80 -42.02
C GLU A 49 11.71 19.36 -42.87
N ILE A 50 10.88 20.21 -42.28
CA ILE A 50 9.63 20.69 -42.87
C ILE A 50 9.79 22.12 -43.42
N ILE A 51 10.55 22.96 -42.74
CA ILE A 51 10.66 24.39 -43.02
C ILE A 51 12.08 24.69 -43.53
N GLU A 52 12.21 25.03 -44.81
CA GLU A 52 13.49 25.39 -45.46
C GLU A 52 13.99 26.81 -45.10
N SER A 53 13.21 27.56 -44.32
CA SER A 53 13.52 28.93 -43.86
C SER A 53 13.91 28.94 -42.37
N ASP A 54 14.16 30.11 -41.77
CA ASP A 54 14.63 30.25 -40.37
C ASP A 54 13.70 29.56 -39.34
N CYS A 55 13.95 28.27 -39.09
CA CYS A 55 13.22 27.44 -38.14
C CYS A 55 13.40 27.94 -36.69
N SER A 56 14.59 28.49 -36.38
CA SER A 56 14.93 29.04 -35.07
C SER A 56 13.98 30.17 -34.62
N ALA A 57 13.59 31.05 -35.54
CA ALA A 57 12.64 32.13 -35.25
C ALA A 57 11.25 31.57 -34.92
N PHE A 58 10.81 30.56 -35.68
CA PHE A 58 9.52 29.91 -35.46
C PHE A 58 9.48 29.12 -34.14
N ILE A 59 10.55 28.41 -33.78
CA ILE A 59 10.67 27.69 -32.50
C ILE A 59 10.60 28.67 -31.33
N THR A 60 11.30 29.80 -31.42
CA THR A 60 11.26 30.84 -30.40
C THR A 60 9.85 31.42 -30.25
N GLU A 61 9.15 31.65 -31.36
CA GLU A 61 7.75 32.12 -31.37
C GLU A 61 6.81 31.08 -30.73
N ILE A 62 6.98 29.79 -31.03
CA ILE A 62 6.21 28.69 -30.43
C ILE A 62 6.40 28.69 -28.90
N LEU A 63 7.64 28.73 -28.42
CA LEU A 63 7.95 28.69 -27.00
C LEU A 63 7.42 29.93 -26.26
N ASP A 64 7.53 31.11 -26.86
CA ASP A 64 7.00 32.35 -26.29
C ASP A 64 5.46 32.32 -26.25
N ARG A 65 4.81 31.90 -27.35
CA ARG A 65 3.35 31.78 -27.41
C ARG A 65 2.82 30.72 -26.45
N TRP A 66 3.56 29.62 -26.27
CA TRP A 66 3.24 28.59 -25.28
C TRP A 66 3.30 29.15 -23.86
N LYS A 67 4.37 29.88 -23.51
CA LYS A 67 4.53 30.55 -22.21
C LYS A 67 3.44 31.59 -21.97
N GLN A 68 3.11 32.41 -22.97
CA GLN A 68 2.03 33.41 -22.89
C GLN A 68 0.68 32.74 -22.65
N CYS A 69 0.33 31.71 -23.44
CA CYS A 69 -0.93 31.00 -23.24
C CYS A 69 -0.98 30.27 -21.89
N HIS A 70 0.14 29.74 -21.38
CA HIS A 70 0.21 29.13 -20.05
C HIS A 70 0.15 30.15 -18.91
N GLN A 71 0.76 31.32 -19.08
CA GLN A 71 0.67 32.42 -18.11
C GLN A 71 -0.73 33.01 -18.10
N GLU A 72 -1.35 33.23 -19.26
CA GLU A 72 -2.73 33.69 -19.37
C GLU A 72 -3.72 32.65 -18.85
N GLU A 73 -3.48 31.36 -19.01
CA GLU A 73 -4.29 30.30 -18.41
C GLU A 73 -4.08 30.22 -16.89
N SER A 74 -2.85 30.41 -16.40
CA SER A 74 -2.59 30.56 -14.96
C SER A 74 -3.23 31.82 -14.36
N ALA A 75 -3.28 32.91 -15.13
CA ALA A 75 -3.89 34.17 -14.74
C ALA A 75 -5.42 34.15 -14.87
N ALA A 76 -5.97 33.48 -15.88
CA ALA A 76 -7.40 33.26 -16.07
C ALA A 76 -7.94 32.24 -15.04
N GLU A 77 -7.15 31.24 -14.65
CA GLU A 77 -7.45 30.39 -13.50
C GLU A 77 -7.31 31.14 -12.16
N SER A 78 -6.48 32.19 -12.09
CA SER A 78 -6.40 33.08 -10.91
C SER A 78 -7.55 34.10 -10.83
N ALA A 79 -8.32 34.26 -11.91
CA ALA A 79 -9.60 34.98 -11.93
C ALA A 79 -10.80 34.06 -11.63
N GLY A 80 -10.57 32.74 -11.47
CA GLY A 80 -11.44 31.84 -10.70
C GLY A 80 -11.22 32.05 -9.20
N PRO A 81 -12.25 31.88 -8.35
CA PRO A 81 -12.22 32.39 -6.98
C PRO A 81 -11.06 31.74 -6.23
N LYS A 82 -10.18 32.55 -5.61
CA LYS A 82 -9.38 32.40 -4.36
C LYS A 82 -9.20 31.00 -3.70
N LEU A 83 -9.30 29.89 -4.43
CA LEU A 83 -9.47 28.54 -3.90
C LEU A 83 -8.15 27.74 -3.94
N LYS A 84 -7.18 28.10 -4.79
CA LYS A 84 -5.89 27.37 -4.81
C LYS A 84 -5.10 27.56 -3.50
N LEU A 85 -5.09 28.79 -2.95
CA LEU A 85 -4.53 29.04 -1.62
C LEU A 85 -5.35 28.40 -0.49
N ASP A 86 -6.68 28.28 -0.65
CA ASP A 86 -7.56 27.64 0.33
C ASP A 86 -7.35 26.13 0.38
N VAL A 87 -7.10 25.46 -0.75
CA VAL A 87 -6.79 24.02 -0.76
C VAL A 87 -5.44 23.75 -0.10
N ASP A 88 -4.41 24.56 -0.36
CA ASP A 88 -3.10 24.39 0.28
C ASP A 88 -3.15 24.71 1.78
N GLU A 89 -3.88 25.75 2.20
CA GLU A 89 -4.12 26.04 3.62
C GLU A 89 -5.02 24.98 4.30
N GLN A 90 -6.00 24.43 3.59
CA GLN A 90 -6.85 23.34 4.09
C GLN A 90 -6.05 22.05 4.21
N LEU A 91 -5.17 21.75 3.25
CA LEU A 91 -4.28 20.60 3.29
C LEU A 91 -3.29 20.75 4.45
N ALA A 92 -2.71 21.93 4.64
CA ALA A 92 -1.85 22.24 5.78
C ALA A 92 -2.60 22.07 7.12
N LYS A 93 -3.83 22.59 7.24
CA LYS A 93 -4.68 22.40 8.43
C LYS A 93 -5.07 20.93 8.65
N LEU A 94 -5.32 20.17 7.58
CA LEU A 94 -5.69 18.76 7.67
C LEU A 94 -4.48 17.92 8.11
N LEU A 95 -3.28 18.23 7.61
CA LEU A 95 -2.01 17.63 8.04
C LEU A 95 -1.64 18.02 9.47
N GLU A 96 -1.86 19.28 9.87
CA GLU A 96 -1.62 19.76 11.23
C GLU A 96 -2.57 19.09 12.25
N ASN A 97 -3.84 18.91 11.87
CA ASN A 97 -4.82 18.19 12.70
C ASN A 97 -4.61 16.68 12.68
N GLN A 98 -4.01 16.14 11.61
CA GLN A 98 -3.53 14.77 11.57
C GLN A 98 -2.18 14.68 12.27
N LYS A 99 -2.15 15.01 13.57
CA LYS A 99 -1.02 14.67 14.46
C LYS A 99 -0.76 13.18 14.25
N LEU A 100 0.38 12.88 13.62
CA LEU A 100 0.93 11.55 13.49
C LEU A 100 0.72 10.86 14.82
N ALA A 101 -0.11 9.81 14.82
CA ALA A 101 -0.28 8.97 16.00
C ALA A 101 1.14 8.47 16.32
N THR A 102 1.80 9.15 17.27
CA THR A 102 3.09 8.72 17.79
C THR A 102 2.82 7.32 18.26
N LYS A 103 3.42 6.34 17.58
CA LYS A 103 3.26 4.92 17.88
C LYS A 103 3.49 4.83 19.39
N VAL A 104 2.42 4.59 20.12
CA VAL A 104 2.52 4.27 21.54
C VAL A 104 3.47 3.09 21.57
N GLU A 105 4.67 3.28 22.13
CA GLU A 105 5.58 2.16 22.35
C GLU A 105 4.80 1.15 23.16
N ARG A 106 4.47 0.02 22.52
CA ARG A 106 3.80 -1.07 23.20
C ARG A 106 4.75 -1.52 24.29
N GLU A 107 4.34 -1.35 25.54
CA GLU A 107 5.09 -1.87 26.69
C GLU A 107 5.07 -3.40 26.61
N TYR A 108 6.13 -3.97 26.04
CA TYR A 108 6.29 -5.41 25.94
C TYR A 108 6.45 -5.99 27.34
N THR A 109 5.60 -6.97 27.66
CA THR A 109 5.71 -7.76 28.89
C THR A 109 7.01 -8.55 28.89
N GLU A 110 7.48 -8.97 30.07
CA GLU A 110 8.74 -9.73 30.21
C GLU A 110 8.76 -11.00 29.34
N GLU A 111 7.60 -11.64 29.17
CA GLU A 111 7.43 -12.81 28.32
C GLU A 111 7.60 -12.48 26.83
N GLU A 112 7.00 -11.39 26.34
CA GLU A 112 7.17 -10.93 24.95
C GLU A 112 8.63 -10.52 24.65
N ARG A 113 9.32 -9.89 25.63
CA ARG A 113 10.74 -9.55 25.51
C ARG A 113 11.62 -10.81 25.43
N ARG A 114 11.31 -11.83 26.23
CA ARG A 114 12.02 -13.11 26.20
C ARG A 114 11.86 -13.81 24.85
N ILE A 115 10.65 -13.81 24.28
CA ILE A 115 10.38 -14.36 22.95
C ILE A 115 11.17 -13.58 21.88
N LYS A 116 11.14 -12.24 21.93
CA LYS A 116 11.92 -11.40 21.01
C LYS A 116 13.42 -11.70 21.07
N GLN A 117 13.96 -11.88 22.27
CA GLN A 117 15.37 -12.21 22.47
C GLN A 117 15.71 -13.61 21.96
N GLN A 118 14.84 -14.60 22.19
CA GLN A 118 15.02 -15.97 21.70
C GLN A 118 15.04 -16.00 20.16
N ILE A 119 14.15 -15.27 19.51
CA ILE A 119 14.14 -15.13 18.05
C ILE A 119 15.45 -14.48 17.58
N LEU A 120 15.87 -13.36 18.19
CA LEU A 120 17.14 -12.71 17.85
C LEU A 120 18.34 -13.66 17.98
N SER A 121 18.38 -14.49 19.03
CA SER A 121 19.47 -15.43 19.24
C SER A 121 19.55 -16.51 18.16
N GLN A 122 18.41 -16.97 17.64
CA GLN A 122 18.38 -17.93 16.53
C GLN A 122 18.97 -17.33 15.24
N TYR A 123 18.76 -16.03 14.99
CA TYR A 123 19.37 -15.36 13.85
C TYR A 123 20.85 -15.01 14.07
N SER A 124 21.24 -14.69 15.30
CA SER A 124 22.65 -14.45 15.64
C SER A 124 23.51 -15.69 15.44
N GLN A 125 22.97 -16.88 15.77
CA GLN A 125 23.65 -18.16 15.56
C GLN A 125 23.84 -18.50 14.08
N LEU A 126 23.04 -17.92 13.17
CA LEU A 126 23.18 -18.13 11.73
C LEU A 126 24.23 -17.21 11.08
N SER A 127 24.75 -16.19 11.78
CA SER A 127 25.82 -15.33 11.26
C SER A 127 27.21 -15.64 11.82
N GLU A 128 27.30 -16.48 12.86
CA GLU A 128 28.56 -16.83 13.54
C GLU A 128 29.14 -18.19 13.05
N ASP A 129 28.42 -18.91 12.18
CA ASP A 129 28.83 -20.22 11.61
C ASP A 129 29.47 -20.08 10.20
N GLU A 130 30.10 -18.95 9.89
CA GLU A 130 30.80 -18.75 8.60
C GLU A 130 32.25 -18.25 8.75
N ALA A 131 32.85 -18.42 9.94
CA ALA A 131 34.24 -18.07 10.16
C ALA A 131 34.92 -18.98 11.19
N GLU A 132 35.20 -20.23 10.82
CA GLU A 132 36.31 -21.01 11.38
C GLU A 132 36.72 -22.08 10.35
N ASP A 133 37.76 -21.75 9.57
CA ASP A 133 38.48 -22.63 8.67
C ASP A 133 39.64 -23.30 9.41
N ASP A 134 40.00 -24.49 8.89
CA ASP A 134 41.26 -25.24 9.06
C ASP A 134 41.38 -26.27 10.20
N ASP A 135 41.28 -27.56 9.86
CA ASP A 135 42.41 -28.52 9.92
C ASP A 135 42.00 -29.95 9.47
N ASP A 136 42.53 -30.31 8.30
CA ASP A 136 43.13 -31.59 7.84
C ASP A 136 42.51 -33.02 7.99
N ASP A 137 42.84 -33.78 6.92
CA ASP A 137 43.08 -35.24 6.81
C ASP A 137 41.96 -36.27 6.44
N GLU A 138 42.10 -36.76 5.20
CA GLU A 138 41.94 -38.12 4.65
C GLU A 138 40.84 -39.09 5.16
N GLY A 139 40.04 -39.59 4.22
CA GLY A 139 39.79 -41.04 4.15
C GLY A 139 38.37 -41.53 3.84
N SER A 140 38.29 -42.31 2.76
CA SER A 140 37.32 -43.39 2.50
C SER A 140 35.95 -43.02 1.91
N GLY A 141 35.76 -43.43 0.65
CA GLY A 141 34.54 -43.21 -0.12
C GLY A 141 33.45 -44.28 0.04
N ALA A 142 32.34 -44.04 -0.67
CA ALA A 142 31.57 -45.04 -1.40
C ALA A 142 30.53 -44.34 -2.28
N ALA A 143 30.53 -44.70 -3.55
CA ALA A 143 29.72 -44.14 -4.62
C ALA A 143 28.21 -44.43 -4.48
N GLY A 144 27.37 -43.53 -4.98
CA GLY A 144 25.93 -43.76 -5.05
C GLY A 144 25.09 -42.68 -5.75
N GLY A 145 25.37 -42.42 -7.04
CA GLY A 145 24.33 -42.10 -8.04
C GLY A 145 23.74 -40.68 -8.13
N GLY A 146 24.10 -39.97 -9.19
CA GLY A 146 23.12 -39.34 -10.09
C GLY A 146 22.74 -37.86 -9.86
N GLY A 147 23.35 -36.98 -10.64
CA GLY A 147 22.63 -35.88 -11.31
C GLY A 147 22.47 -34.54 -10.59
N GLY A 148 23.41 -33.63 -10.84
CA GLY A 148 23.16 -32.20 -11.14
C GLY A 148 22.56 -31.28 -10.06
N GLY A 149 23.40 -30.34 -9.57
CA GLY A 149 22.96 -28.98 -9.25
C GLY A 149 23.18 -28.49 -7.83
N GLY A 150 24.35 -27.88 -7.56
CA GLY A 150 24.61 -26.83 -6.55
C GLY A 150 24.41 -27.16 -5.06
N PRO A 151 25.20 -26.55 -4.14
CA PRO A 151 24.90 -26.64 -2.72
C PRO A 151 23.54 -26.00 -2.46
N SER A 152 22.57 -26.82 -2.07
CA SER A 152 21.20 -26.40 -1.84
C SER A 152 21.14 -25.47 -0.63
N SER A 153 20.67 -24.25 -0.86
CA SER A 153 20.27 -23.26 0.15
C SER A 153 19.00 -23.67 0.93
N ASP A 154 18.79 -24.98 1.16
CA ASP A 154 17.58 -25.57 1.79
C ASP A 154 17.47 -25.26 3.29
N GLY A 155 18.47 -24.60 3.88
CA GLY A 155 18.47 -24.16 5.28
C GLY A 155 18.12 -22.68 5.52
N LEU A 156 18.27 -21.80 4.51
CA LEU A 156 18.13 -20.34 4.70
C LEU A 156 16.74 -19.80 4.35
N LEU A 157 15.95 -20.55 3.57
CA LEU A 157 14.61 -20.14 3.18
C LEU A 157 13.59 -20.83 4.09
N GLN A 158 12.89 -20.02 4.89
CA GLN A 158 11.81 -20.51 5.75
C GLN A 158 10.79 -21.30 4.95
N ARG A 159 10.44 -22.50 5.42
CA ARG A 159 9.45 -23.35 4.76
C ARG A 159 8.11 -22.62 4.67
N ASN A 160 7.46 -22.73 3.52
CA ASN A 160 6.15 -22.15 3.29
C ASN A 160 5.12 -22.71 4.30
N THR A 161 4.60 -21.86 5.19
CA THR A 161 3.65 -22.27 6.24
C THR A 161 2.19 -22.15 5.83
N ASN A 162 1.89 -21.55 4.67
CA ASN A 162 0.52 -21.24 4.25
C ASN A 162 -0.41 -22.46 4.30
N PHE A 163 0.08 -23.64 3.91
CA PHE A 163 -0.70 -24.87 3.97
C PHE A 163 -1.01 -25.31 5.40
N ALA A 164 -0.03 -25.23 6.31
CA ALA A 164 -0.22 -25.56 7.72
C ALA A 164 -1.16 -24.56 8.41
N ASP A 165 -1.02 -23.27 8.10
CA ASP A 165 -1.82 -22.19 8.67
C ASP A 165 -3.29 -22.31 8.24
N VAL A 166 -3.55 -22.61 6.97
CA VAL A 166 -4.92 -22.85 6.47
C VAL A 166 -5.54 -24.07 7.16
N GLN A 167 -4.79 -25.16 7.33
CA GLN A 167 -5.30 -26.33 8.06
C GLN A 167 -5.57 -26.03 9.54
N ALA A 168 -4.70 -25.26 10.20
CA ALA A 168 -4.88 -24.85 11.58
C ALA A 168 -6.15 -23.99 11.75
N LEU A 169 -6.35 -22.99 10.88
CA LEU A 169 -7.53 -22.13 10.88
C LEU A 169 -8.82 -22.93 10.65
N VAL A 170 -8.81 -23.92 9.76
CA VAL A 170 -9.98 -24.78 9.53
C VAL A 170 -10.28 -25.64 10.77
N ARG A 171 -9.24 -26.17 11.42
CA ARG A 171 -9.38 -26.96 12.65
C ARG A 171 -9.92 -26.11 13.80
N GLU A 172 -9.39 -24.90 13.97
CA GLU A 172 -9.82 -23.97 15.01
C GLU A 172 -11.27 -23.54 14.80
N LYS A 173 -11.68 -23.18 13.58
CA LYS A 173 -13.09 -22.86 13.27
C LYS A 173 -14.03 -24.01 13.61
N ARG A 174 -13.61 -25.25 13.34
CA ARG A 174 -14.40 -26.45 13.68
C ARG A 174 -14.52 -26.62 15.20
N GLU A 175 -13.45 -26.37 15.94
CA GLU A 175 -13.44 -26.46 17.40
C GLU A 175 -14.27 -25.34 18.05
N GLN A 176 -14.13 -24.10 17.58
CA GLN A 176 -14.94 -22.97 18.00
C GLN A 176 -16.44 -23.25 17.82
N ALA A 177 -16.86 -23.75 16.65
CA ALA A 177 -18.26 -24.11 16.41
C ALA A 177 -18.76 -25.20 17.38
N ARG A 178 -17.89 -26.15 17.77
CA ARG A 178 -18.23 -27.18 18.76
C ARG A 178 -18.38 -26.59 20.17
N LEU A 179 -17.47 -25.69 20.56
CA LEU A 179 -17.51 -25.01 21.85
C LEU A 179 -18.74 -24.10 21.96
N GLU A 180 -19.05 -23.31 20.93
CA GLU A 180 -20.24 -22.46 20.90
C GLU A 180 -21.53 -23.28 21.00
N SER A 181 -21.60 -24.43 20.30
CA SER A 181 -22.74 -25.35 20.42
C SER A 181 -22.88 -25.91 21.84
N ALA A 182 -21.76 -26.28 22.48
CA ALA A 182 -21.75 -26.77 23.84
C ALA A 182 -22.16 -25.68 24.85
N GLN A 183 -21.59 -24.49 24.73
CA GLN A 183 -21.92 -23.33 25.56
C GLN A 183 -23.38 -22.92 25.41
N LYS A 184 -23.95 -22.95 24.21
CA LYS A 184 -25.37 -22.68 23.99
C LYS A 184 -26.25 -23.69 24.73
N LYS A 185 -25.95 -24.99 24.61
CA LYS A 185 -26.67 -26.05 25.35
C LYS A 185 -26.55 -25.87 26.86
N GLU A 186 -25.38 -25.50 27.36
CA GLU A 186 -25.15 -25.27 28.78
C GLU A 186 -25.93 -24.04 29.28
N LYS A 187 -25.91 -22.94 28.52
CA LYS A 187 -26.68 -21.73 28.83
C LYS A 187 -28.19 -22.03 28.88
N ASP A 188 -28.71 -22.74 27.88
CA ASP A 188 -30.12 -23.16 27.86
C ASP A 188 -30.48 -24.04 29.06
N LYS A 189 -29.56 -24.92 29.49
CA LYS A 189 -29.73 -25.75 30.69
C LYS A 189 -29.74 -24.92 31.97
N GLN A 190 -28.77 -24.00 32.13
CA GLN A 190 -28.68 -23.12 33.28
C GLN A 190 -29.91 -22.21 33.41
N ASP A 191 -30.41 -21.66 32.30
CA ASP A 191 -31.62 -20.82 32.32
C ASP A 191 -32.86 -21.62 32.71
N ARG A 192 -32.98 -22.88 32.27
CA ARG A 192 -34.06 -23.78 32.69
C ARG A 192 -33.97 -24.10 34.19
N GLU A 193 -32.78 -24.35 34.71
CA GLU A 193 -32.56 -24.61 36.14
C GLU A 193 -32.86 -23.37 37.00
N LYS A 194 -32.40 -22.19 36.59
CA LYS A 194 -32.72 -20.91 37.24
C LYS A 194 -34.23 -20.66 37.28
N GLN A 195 -34.94 -20.90 36.18
CA GLN A 195 -36.40 -20.78 36.15
C GLN A 195 -37.08 -21.78 37.10
N LYS A 196 -36.55 -23.00 37.24
CA LYS A 196 -37.07 -24.01 38.17
C LYS A 196 -36.84 -23.60 39.62
N GLN A 197 -35.63 -23.16 39.96
CA GLN A 197 -35.27 -22.66 41.30
C GLN A 197 -36.16 -21.47 41.71
N LEU A 198 -36.32 -20.46 40.82
CA LEU A 198 -37.20 -19.31 41.07
C LEU A 198 -38.66 -19.73 41.34
N ARG A 199 -39.15 -20.79 40.68
CA ARG A 199 -40.50 -21.33 40.93
C ARG A 199 -40.58 -22.04 42.29
N GLU A 200 -39.56 -22.81 42.66
CA GLU A 200 -39.48 -23.50 43.95
C GLU A 200 -39.37 -22.50 45.12
N GLU A 201 -38.50 -21.49 45.02
CA GLU A 201 -38.40 -20.42 46.02
C GLU A 201 -39.72 -19.66 46.18
N LYS A 202 -40.42 -19.33 45.09
CA LYS A 202 -41.74 -18.68 45.16
C LYS A 202 -42.79 -19.58 45.83
N LYS A 203 -42.73 -20.89 45.63
CA LYS A 203 -43.61 -21.86 46.30
C LYS A 203 -43.27 -21.96 47.78
N GLU A 204 -41.99 -22.01 48.14
CA GLU A 204 -41.52 -22.07 49.52
C GLU A 204 -41.90 -20.81 50.30
N LYS A 205 -41.64 -19.62 49.75
CA LYS A 205 -42.05 -18.32 50.32
C LYS A 205 -43.56 -18.23 50.54
N ARG A 206 -44.38 -18.83 49.67
CA ARG A 206 -45.85 -18.91 49.88
C ARG A 206 -46.25 -19.94 50.92
N LYS A 207 -45.49 -21.03 51.08
CA LYS A 207 -45.75 -22.10 52.04
C LYS A 207 -45.39 -21.67 53.47
N THR A 208 -44.28 -20.96 53.66
CA THR A 208 -43.85 -20.46 54.97
C THR A 208 -44.83 -19.42 55.55
N VAL A 209 -45.30 -18.48 54.73
CA VAL A 209 -46.30 -17.45 55.14
C VAL A 209 -47.64 -18.07 55.58
N LYS A 210 -48.04 -19.20 54.99
CA LYS A 210 -49.30 -19.88 55.35
C LYS A 210 -49.18 -20.73 56.62
N GLY A 211 -47.94 -21.04 57.05
CA GLY A 211 -47.65 -21.79 58.27
C GLY A 211 -47.69 -20.92 59.54
N GLU A 212 -47.17 -19.68 59.47
CA GLU A 212 -47.22 -18.74 60.60
C GLU A 212 -48.63 -18.22 60.88
N ARG A 213 -49.49 -18.07 59.86
CA ARG A 213 -50.88 -17.61 60.06
C ARG A 213 -51.80 -18.66 60.70
N ARG A 214 -51.31 -19.89 60.91
CA ARG A 214 -52.11 -21.05 61.34
C ARG A 214 -51.67 -21.65 62.67
N ARG A 215 -50.68 -21.05 63.35
CA ARG A 215 -50.35 -21.34 64.75
C ARG A 215 -50.81 -20.19 65.64
#